data_AF-A0A1V4YBT5-F1
#
_entry.id   AF-A0A1V4YBT5-F1
#
_cell.length_a   1.000
_cell.length_b   1.000
_cell.length_c   1.000
_cell.angle_alpha   90.00
_cell.angle_beta   90.00
_cell.angle_gamma   90.00
#
_symmetry.space_group_name_H-M   'P 1'
#
loop_
_entity.id
_entity.type
_entity.pdbx_description
1 polymer ?
#
loop_
_entity_poly.entity_id
_entity_poly.type
_entity_poly.pdbx_seq_one_letter_code
_entity_poly.pdbx_strand_id
1 'polypeptide(L)' 'MSDKRKKVLLLLQDGPKGMDHLLKYLDTTRPALLPQMRVLEDSYLIIHYKDSYELTTIGKILFDEIVPLLNTLRSLMLT' A
#
# COMPACT_ATOMS: atom_id res chain seq x y z
N MET A 1 -7.76 0.64 8.21
CA MET A 1 -7.07 0.17 6.99
C MET A 1 -7.33 -1.33 6.79
N SER A 2 -7.72 -1.79 5.59
CA SER A 2 -7.90 -3.24 5.30
C SER A 2 -6.55 -3.90 5.02
N ASP A 3 -6.43 -5.21 5.21
CA ASP A 3 -5.18 -5.93 4.94
C ASP A 3 -4.77 -5.88 3.47
N LYS A 4 -5.75 -5.87 2.55
CA LYS A 4 -5.47 -5.69 1.11
C LYS A 4 -4.81 -4.33 0.83
N ARG A 5 -5.29 -3.25 1.46
CA ARG A 5 -4.69 -1.91 1.34
C ARG A 5 -3.29 -1.84 1.95
N LYS A 6 -3.07 -2.46 3.11
CA LYS A 6 -1.73 -2.55 3.73
C LYS A 6 -0.73 -3.24 2.79
N LYS A 7 -1.13 -4.36 2.18
CA LYS A 7 -0.28 -5.10 1.22
C LYS A 7 0.03 -4.26 -0.02
N VAL A 8 -0.93 -3.49 -0.55
CA VAL A 8 -0.66 -2.55 -1.66
C VAL A 8 0.42 -1.54 -1.27
N LEU A 9 0.26 -0.85 -0.12
CA LEU A 9 1.22 0.16 0.33
C LEU A 9 2.63 -0.44 0.52
N LEU A 10 2.72 -1.64 1.09
CA LEU A 10 3.98 -2.37 1.26
C LEU A 10 4.65 -2.67 -0.09
N LEU A 11 3.89 -3.06 -1.11
CA LEU A 11 4.43 -3.33 -2.45
C LEU A 11 4.93 -2.06 -3.17
N LEU A 12 4.35 -0.91 -2.85
CA LEU A 12 4.70 0.38 -3.44
C LEU A 12 5.87 1.08 -2.73
N GLN A 13 6.34 0.54 -1.60
CA GLN A 13 7.52 1.08 -0.90
C GLN A 13 8.77 1.08 -1.81
N ASP A 14 8.89 0.07 -2.68
CA ASP A 14 10.01 -0.11 -3.61
C ASP A 14 9.76 0.61 -4.95
N GLY A 15 8.96 1.68 -4.93
CA GLY A 15 8.62 2.49 -6.11
C GLY A 15 7.39 2.00 -6.89
N PRO A 16 7.09 2.64 -8.04
CA PRO A 16 5.86 2.40 -8.79
C PRO A 16 5.67 0.94 -9.19
N LYS A 17 4.41 0.47 -9.20
CA LYS A 17 4.04 -0.87 -9.68
C LYS A 17 2.84 -0.80 -10.61
N GLY A 18 2.93 -1.49 -11.74
CA GLY A 18 1.81 -1.68 -12.66
C GLY A 18 0.69 -2.51 -12.05
N MET A 19 -0.55 -2.28 -12.49
CA MET A 19 -1.73 -3.01 -12.00
C MET A 19 -1.55 -4.52 -12.14
N ASP A 20 -1.04 -5.02 -13.26
CA ASP A 20 -0.85 -6.47 -13.48
C ASP A 20 0.09 -7.11 -12.45
N HIS A 21 1.15 -6.38 -12.06
CA HIS A 21 2.04 -6.83 -10.99
C HIS A 21 1.31 -6.90 -9.64
N LEU A 22 0.52 -5.87 -9.31
CA LEU A 22 -0.28 -5.85 -8.07
C LEU A 22 -1.31 -6.98 -8.04
N LEU A 23 -2.02 -7.23 -9.14
CA LEU A 23 -3.00 -8.30 -9.25
C LEU A 23 -2.37 -9.68 -9.04
N LYS A 24 -1.22 -9.92 -9.69
CA LYS A 24 -0.48 -11.17 -9.56
C LYS A 24 0.02 -11.39 -8.14
N TYR A 25 0.62 -10.39 -7.51
CA TYR A 25 1.22 -10.53 -6.19
C TYR A 25 0.18 -10.63 -5.07
N LEU A 26 -0.97 -9.97 -5.25
CA LEU A 26 -2.06 -9.97 -4.28
C LEU A 26 -3.07 -11.10 -4.49
N ASP A 27 -2.86 -11.94 -5.51
CA ASP A 27 -3.77 -13.01 -5.93
C ASP A 27 -5.23 -12.52 -5.99
N THR A 28 -5.46 -11.51 -6.83
CA THR A 28 -6.78 -10.86 -6.89
C THR A 28 -7.12 -10.35 -8.29
N THR A 29 -8.36 -9.89 -8.46
CA THR A 29 -8.87 -9.41 -9.74
C THR A 29 -8.97 -7.89 -9.78
N ARG A 30 -8.91 -7.31 -10.99
CA ARG A 30 -9.02 -5.85 -11.18
C ARG A 30 -10.30 -5.27 -10.56
N PRO A 31 -11.50 -5.86 -10.74
CA PRO A 31 -12.72 -5.35 -10.10
C PRO A 31 -12.68 -5.41 -8.56
N ALA A 32 -11.98 -6.39 -7.97
CA ALA A 32 -11.83 -6.51 -6.52
C ALA A 32 -10.77 -5.56 -5.95
N LEU A 33 -9.74 -5.21 -6.73
CA LEU A 33 -8.66 -4.33 -6.29
C LEU A 33 -9.02 -2.86 -6.46
N LEU A 34 -9.67 -2.47 -7.56
CA LEU A 34 -9.96 -1.08 -7.91
C LEU A 34 -10.65 -0.27 -6.79
N PRO A 35 -11.68 -0.78 -6.09
CA PRO A 35 -12.28 -0.04 -4.97
C PRO A 35 -11.30 0.22 -3.84
N GLN A 36 -10.34 -0.68 -3.60
CA GLN A 36 -9.30 -0.49 -2.59
C GLN A 36 -8.28 0.57 -3.02
N MET A 37 -7.94 0.60 -4.32
CA MET A 37 -7.05 1.63 -4.88
C MET A 37 -7.67 3.02 -4.75
N ARG A 38 -8.95 3.17 -5.11
CA ARG A 38 -9.70 4.43 -4.98
C ARG A 38 -9.68 4.97 -3.55
N VAL A 39 -9.91 4.10 -2.55
CA VAL A 39 -9.86 4.52 -1.14
C VAL A 39 -8.47 5.03 -0.74
N LEU A 40 -7.39 4.46 -1.29
CA LEU A 40 -6.03 4.92 -1.03
C LEU A 40 -5.73 6.25 -1.74
N GLU A 41 -6.25 6.44 -2.96
CA GLU A 41 -6.17 7.71 -3.71
C GLU A 41 -6.95 8.83 -3.01
N ASP A 42 -8.19 8.55 -2.58
CA ASP A 42 -9.04 9.48 -1.82
C ASP A 42 -8.42 9.86 -0.46
N SER A 43 -7.57 8.98 0.07
CA SER A 43 -6.77 9.23 1.28
C SER A 43 -5.41 9.89 0.99
N TYR A 44 -5.14 10.27 -0.25
CA TYR A 44 -3.88 10.87 -0.72
C TYR A 44 -2.62 10.03 -0.46
N LEU A 45 -2.74 8.71 -0.29
CA LEU A 45 -1.61 7.82 0.01
C LEU A 45 -0.92 7.33 -1.25
N ILE A 46 -1.67 7.17 -2.34
CA ILE A 46 -1.16 6.73 -3.63
C ILE A 46 -1.65 7.64 -4.75
N ILE A 47 -0.92 7.63 -5.86
CA ILE A 47 -1.31 8.25 -7.12
C ILE A 47 -1.27 7.20 -8.24
N HIS A 48 -2.13 7.38 -9.24
CA HIS A 48 -2.19 6.55 -10.42
C HIS A 48 -1.69 7.30 -11.66
N TYR A 49 -0.82 6.65 -12.43
CA TYR A 49 -0.33 7.14 -13.71
C TYR A 49 -0.02 5.96 -14.64
N LYS A 50 -0.57 5.99 -15.87
CA LYS A 50 -0.34 4.95 -16.91
C LYS A 50 -0.50 3.51 -16.41
N ASP A 51 -1.63 3.20 -15.79
CA ASP A 51 -1.94 1.87 -15.21
C ASP A 51 -0.97 1.39 -14.12
N SER A 52 -0.21 2.32 -13.54
CA SER A 52 0.71 2.09 -12.44
C SER A 52 0.36 2.98 -11.26
N TYR A 53 0.70 2.50 -10.07
CA TYR A 53 0.49 3.23 -8.82
C TYR A 53 1.82 3.48 -8.14
N GLU A 54 1.92 4.60 -7.43
CA GLU A 54 3.07 4.98 -6.60
C GLU A 54 2.57 5.58 -5.29
N LEU A 55 3.36 5.44 -4.20
CA LEU A 55 3.15 6.23 -2.99
C LEU A 55 3.34 7.73 -3.29
N THR A 56 2.45 8.56 -2.75
CA THR A 56 2.69 10.01 -2.68
C THR A 56 3.79 10.33 -1.69
N THR A 57 4.24 11.60 -1.63
CA THR A 57 5.12 12.08 -0.56
C THR A 57 4.51 11.85 0.82
N ILE A 58 3.21 12.10 1.00
CA ILE A 58 2.49 11.86 2.27
C ILE A 58 2.45 10.36 2.57
N GLY A 59 2.18 9.52 1.56
CA GLY A 59 2.19 8.06 1.69
C GLY A 59 3.54 7.51 2.11
N LYS A 60 4.65 8.05 1.57
CA LYS A 60 6.02 7.69 1.96
C LYS A 60 6.32 8.08 3.41
N ILE A 61 6.04 9.33 3.80
CA ILE A 61 6.25 9.80 5.19
C ILE A 61 5.46 8.94 6.19
N LEU A 62 4.17 8.71 5.94
CA LEU A 62 3.35 7.89 6.82
C LEU A 62 3.86 6.45 6.92
N PHE A 63 4.33 5.88 5.81
CA PHE A 63 4.89 4.54 5.82
C PHE A 63 6.18 4.47 6.66
N ASP A 64 7.08 5.44 6.48
CA ASP A 64 8.34 5.54 7.21
C ASP A 64 8.15 5.80 8.71
N GLU A 65 7.06 6.44 9.13
CA GLU A 65 6.72 6.64 10.54
C GLU A 65 5.99 5.44 11.15
N ILE A 66 5.06 4.83 10.41
CA ILE A 66 4.21 3.74 10.92
C ILE A 66 4.98 2.42 10.99
N VAL A 67 5.89 2.12 10.05
CA VAL A 67 6.64 0.86 10.04
C VAL A 67 7.50 0.68 11.30
N PRO A 68 8.30 1.67 11.74
CA PRO A 68 9.01 1.60 13.02
C PRO A 68 8.06 1.37 14.20
N LEU A 69 6.93 2.08 14.24
CA LEU A 69 5.94 1.94 15.32
C LEU A 69 5.36 0.51 15.37
N LEU A 70 5.02 -0.07 14.22
CA LEU A 70 4.54 -1.45 14.13
C LEU A 70 5.60 -2.47 14.57
N ASN A 71 6.88 -2.21 14.26
CA ASN A 71 7.99 -3.05 14.73
C ASN A 71 8.16 -2.96 16.25
N THR A 72 8.06 -1.77 16.84
CA THR A 72 8.07 -1.59 18.30
C THR A 72 6.90 -2.31 18.97
N LEU A 73 5.68 -2.18 18.43
CA LEU A 73 4.51 -2.90 18.96
C LEU A 73 4.68 -4.42 18.87
N ARG A 74 5.27 -4.91 17.77
CA ARG A 74 5.53 -6.34 17.60
C ARG A 74 6.60 -6.85 18.58
N SER A 75 7.65 -6.08 18.84
CA SER A 75 8.66 -6.47 19.84
C SER A 75 8.08 -6.52 21.26
N LEU A 76 7.14 -5.61 21.59
CA LEU A 76 6.48 -5.59 22.90
C LEU A 76 5.54 -6.80 23.12
N MET A 77 4.98 -7.37 22.05
CA MET A 77 4.12 -8.58 22.14
C MET A 77 4.91 -9.90 22.19
N LEU A 78 6.24 -9.86 22.02
CA LEU A 78 7.12 -11.03 22.04
C LEU A 78 7.92 -11.15 23.36
N THR A 79 7.70 -10.23 24.30
CA THR A 79 8.19 -10.22 25.69
C THR A 79 7.04 -10.38 26.65
#